data_AF-A0A177MRG3-F1
#
_entry.id   AF-A0A177MRG3-F1
#
_cell.length_a   1.000
_cell.length_b   1.000
_cell.length_c   1.000
_cell.angle_alpha   90.00
_cell.angle_beta   90.00
_cell.angle_gamma   90.00
#
_symmetry.space_group_name_H-M   'P 1'
#
loop_
_entity.id
_entity.type
_entity.pdbx_description
1 polymer ?
#
loop_
_entity_poly.entity_id
_entity_poly.type
_entity_poly.pdbx_seq_one_letter_code
_entity_poly.pdbx_strand_id
1 'polypeptide(L)'
;MVNTDFDPKDLTKEKSLWDVYIESRKIPSSRFNDLTTLAVATLLILNAYLTKTPINELLELVRKSSDTGLSVSLSTLGFLVSGFTIFATISQPALSIKMSEIRHPESGLSTLKHNYFIFLRVFIYYIAFAFFCLLITMFGHQGGLVALAVSYFDCIPLLKPVLVKMSYILLFTGYFYLLIQLKSFIFNIYHAVMTALRWKAEGYDEEEGNQNTPSP
;
A
#
# COMPACT_ATOMS: atom_id res chain seq x y z
N MET A 1 -25.02 -14.26 -20.75
CA MET A 1 -24.21 -15.50 -20.71
C MET A 1 -22.79 -15.07 -20.38
N VAL A 2 -22.38 -15.20 -19.11
CA VAL A 2 -21.04 -14.85 -18.65
C VAL A 2 -20.14 -16.03 -19.02
N ASN A 3 -19.12 -15.82 -19.85
CA ASN A 3 -18.10 -16.82 -20.15
C ASN A 3 -17.31 -17.11 -18.86
N THR A 4 -17.75 -18.09 -18.08
CA THR A 4 -16.98 -18.69 -16.98
C THR A 4 -16.04 -19.73 -17.56
N ASP A 5 -14.99 -19.27 -18.25
CA ASP A 5 -13.83 -20.09 -18.55
C ASP A 5 -12.75 -19.72 -17.54
N PHE A 6 -12.86 -20.31 -16.35
CA PHE A 6 -11.86 -20.15 -15.30
C PHE A 6 -10.65 -21.03 -15.66
N ASP A 7 -9.60 -20.42 -16.21
CA ASP A 7 -8.31 -21.10 -16.39
C ASP A 7 -7.52 -21.01 -15.06
N PRO A 8 -7.17 -22.13 -14.40
CA PRO A 8 -6.35 -22.12 -13.19
C PRO A 8 -5.01 -21.40 -13.36
N LYS A 9 -4.48 -21.31 -14.59
CA LYS A 9 -3.25 -20.55 -14.89
C LYS A 9 -3.43 -19.05 -14.68
N ASP A 10 -4.66 -18.52 -14.76
CA ASP A 10 -4.91 -17.13 -14.44
C ASP A 10 -4.54 -16.84 -12.98
N LEU A 11 -4.69 -17.76 -12.03
CA LEU A 11 -4.34 -17.53 -10.62
C LEU A 11 -2.83 -17.31 -10.36
N THR A 12 -1.96 -17.76 -11.26
CA THR A 12 -0.49 -17.76 -11.08
C THR A 12 0.24 -16.92 -12.13
N LYS A 13 -0.49 -16.05 -12.84
CA LYS A 13 0.03 -15.26 -13.95
C LYS A 13 1.09 -14.24 -13.53
N GLU A 14 0.96 -13.69 -12.33
CA GLU A 14 1.84 -12.67 -11.78
C GLU A 14 3.06 -13.31 -11.09
N LYS A 15 4.26 -13.03 -11.59
CA LYS A 15 5.51 -13.68 -11.12
C LYS A 15 6.35 -12.78 -10.20
N SER A 16 6.04 -11.48 -10.16
CA SER A 16 6.74 -10.51 -9.34
C SER A 16 5.79 -9.52 -8.66
N LEU A 17 6.22 -8.91 -7.55
CA LEU A 17 5.48 -7.82 -6.91
C LEU A 17 5.28 -6.63 -7.85
N TRP A 18 6.15 -6.46 -8.83
CA TRP A 18 6.02 -5.43 -9.84
C TRP A 18 4.88 -5.71 -10.82
N ASP A 19 4.70 -6.97 -11.23
CA ASP A 19 3.57 -7.38 -12.07
C ASP A 19 2.24 -7.15 -11.34
N VAL A 20 2.20 -7.52 -10.05
CA VAL A 20 1.04 -7.24 -9.18
C VAL A 20 0.80 -5.74 -9.07
N TYR A 21 1.86 -4.92 -8.90
CA TYR A 21 1.71 -3.48 -8.85
C TYR A 21 1.10 -2.93 -10.14
N ILE A 22 1.62 -3.32 -11.31
CA ILE A 22 1.14 -2.87 -12.61
C ILE A 22 -0.32 -3.24 -12.80
N GLU A 23 -0.67 -4.50 -12.57
CA GLU A 23 -2.05 -4.98 -12.75
C GLU A 23 -3.00 -4.36 -11.73
N SER A 24 -2.55 -4.15 -10.49
CA SER A 24 -3.35 -3.47 -9.50
C SER A 24 -3.76 -2.08 -9.98
N ARG A 25 -2.93 -1.34 -10.77
CA ARG A 25 -3.23 0.05 -11.19
C ARG A 25 -4.53 0.23 -11.95
N LYS A 26 -5.11 -0.86 -12.47
CA LYS A 26 -6.44 -0.89 -13.07
C LYS A 26 -7.57 -0.71 -12.03
N ILE A 27 -7.27 -0.94 -10.76
CA ILE A 27 -8.18 -0.76 -9.63
C ILE A 27 -8.22 0.73 -9.25
N PRO A 28 -9.38 1.39 -9.37
CA PRO A 28 -9.52 2.80 -9.04
C PRO A 28 -9.16 3.04 -7.57
N SER A 29 -8.34 4.07 -7.33
CA SER A 29 -8.06 4.55 -5.99
C SER A 29 -9.28 5.25 -5.39
N SER A 30 -9.39 5.19 -4.05
CA SER A 30 -10.39 5.99 -3.34
C SER A 30 -10.08 7.47 -3.54
N ARG A 31 -10.98 8.19 -4.22
CA ARG A 31 -10.86 9.64 -4.46
C ARG A 31 -10.65 10.43 -3.18
N PHE A 32 -11.19 9.96 -2.06
CA PHE A 32 -10.98 10.56 -0.74
C PHE A 32 -9.51 10.49 -0.30
N ASN A 33 -8.85 9.35 -0.54
CA ASN A 33 -7.45 9.16 -0.16
C ASN A 33 -6.53 10.07 -0.97
N ASP A 34 -6.79 10.17 -2.27
CA ASP A 34 -5.99 11.01 -3.16
C ASP A 34 -6.22 12.50 -2.85
N LEU A 35 -7.47 12.91 -2.63
CA LEU A 35 -7.81 14.31 -2.32
C LEU A 35 -7.22 14.75 -0.97
N THR A 36 -7.34 13.92 0.07
CA THR A 36 -6.80 14.25 1.40
C THR A 36 -5.27 14.30 1.38
N THR A 37 -4.61 13.39 0.66
CA THR A 37 -3.15 13.42 0.51
C THR A 37 -2.70 14.67 -0.25
N LEU A 38 -3.41 15.05 -1.31
CA LEU A 38 -3.12 16.27 -2.06
C LEU A 38 -3.30 17.53 -1.21
N ALA A 39 -4.34 17.58 -0.37
CA ALA A 39 -4.57 18.67 0.57
C ALA A 39 -3.44 18.79 1.60
N VAL A 40 -2.96 17.67 2.15
CA VAL A 40 -1.82 17.68 3.08
C VAL A 40 -0.53 18.08 2.38
N ALA A 41 -0.28 17.58 1.17
CA ALA A 41 0.91 17.95 0.39
C ALA A 41 0.94 19.46 0.10
N THR A 42 -0.20 20.05 -0.29
CA THR A 42 -0.32 21.49 -0.54
C THR A 42 -0.12 22.32 0.73
N LEU A 43 -0.67 21.88 1.87
CA LEU A 43 -0.43 22.53 3.16
C LEU A 43 1.05 22.45 3.59
N LEU A 44 1.72 21.33 3.36
CA LEU A 44 3.16 21.16 3.65
C LEU A 44 4.03 22.03 2.75
N ILE A 45 3.68 22.14 1.47
CA ILE A 45 4.34 23.07 0.54
C ILE A 45 4.21 24.50 1.06
N LEU A 46 2.98 24.92 1.39
CA LEU A 46 2.72 26.25 1.95
C LEU A 46 3.52 26.49 3.25
N ASN A 47 3.54 25.50 4.15
CA ASN A 47 4.30 25.57 5.39
C ASN A 47 5.82 25.69 5.14
N ALA A 48 6.36 24.94 4.18
CA ALA A 48 7.78 24.98 3.83
C ALA A 48 8.21 26.31 3.19
N TYR A 49 7.28 27.04 2.54
CA TYR A 49 7.55 28.38 2.00
C TYR A 49 7.34 29.50 3.03
N LEU A 50 6.32 29.39 3.89
CA LEU A 50 6.02 30.38 4.93
C LEU A 50 7.02 30.35 6.08
N THR A 51 7.51 29.17 6.44
CA THR A 51 8.38 29.00 7.61
C THR A 51 9.82 29.32 7.24
N LYS A 52 10.43 30.26 7.97
CA LYS A 52 11.85 30.65 7.85
C LYS A 52 12.75 29.84 8.78
N THR A 53 12.47 28.55 8.96
CA THR A 53 13.31 27.67 9.78
C THR A 53 14.70 27.57 9.17
N PRO A 54 15.78 27.65 9.98
CA PRO A 54 17.12 27.45 9.47
C PRO A 54 17.27 26.03 8.90
N ILE A 55 17.99 25.91 7.78
CA ILE A 55 18.11 24.66 7.01
C ILE A 55 18.72 23.52 7.84
N ASN A 56 19.58 23.84 8.81
CA ASN A 56 20.22 22.84 9.67
C ASN A 56 19.20 22.13 10.58
N GLU A 57 18.26 22.88 11.16
CA GLU A 57 17.17 22.31 11.98
C GLU A 57 16.22 21.46 11.12
N LEU A 58 15.89 21.93 9.90
CA LEU A 58 15.04 21.18 8.98
C LEU A 58 15.69 19.87 8.54
N LEU A 59 17.01 19.88 8.31
CA LEU A 59 17.78 18.69 7.96
C LEU A 59 17.81 17.68 9.12
N GLU A 60 18.01 18.15 10.35
CA GLU A 60 17.96 17.28 11.53
C GLU A 60 16.58 16.66 11.71
N LEU A 61 15.52 17.47 11.53
CA LEU A 61 14.14 17.00 11.58
C LEU A 61 13.88 15.92 10.53
N VAL A 62 14.25 16.14 9.26
CA VAL A 62 14.07 15.16 8.17
C VAL A 62 14.79 13.85 8.50
N ARG A 63 16.01 13.91 9.03
CA ARG A 63 16.79 12.70 9.38
C ARG A 63 16.16 11.93 10.53
N LYS A 64 15.82 12.63 11.62
CA LYS A 64 15.15 12.02 12.78
C LYS A 64 13.80 11.41 12.40
N SER A 65 13.03 12.11 11.57
CA SER A 65 11.76 11.61 11.05
C SER A 65 11.94 10.46 10.06
N SER A 66 13.04 10.40 9.29
CA SER A 66 13.34 9.25 8.42
C SER A 66 13.64 7.99 9.22
N ASP A 67 14.42 8.12 10.28
CA ASP A 67 14.74 7.00 11.17
C ASP A 67 13.50 6.47 11.92
N THR A 68 12.69 7.40 12.43
CA THR A 68 11.38 7.07 13.00
C THR A 68 10.47 6.42 11.94
N GLY A 69 10.51 6.91 10.70
CA GLY A 69 9.65 6.46 9.60
C GLY A 69 10.00 5.07 9.13
N LEU A 70 11.28 4.76 9.07
CA LEU A 70 11.76 3.42 8.81
C LEU A 70 11.25 2.45 9.90
N SER A 71 11.43 2.80 11.17
CA SER A 71 11.01 1.97 12.31
C SER A 71 9.50 1.72 12.32
N VAL A 72 8.69 2.77 12.15
CA VAL A 72 7.23 2.68 12.08
C VAL A 72 6.78 1.86 10.87
N SER A 73 7.43 2.04 9.71
CA SER A 73 7.07 1.31 8.50
C SER A 73 7.38 -0.17 8.59
N LEU A 74 8.54 -0.55 9.14
CA LEU A 74 8.91 -1.95 9.35
C LEU A 74 7.98 -2.63 10.37
N SER A 75 7.66 -1.95 11.47
CA SER A 75 6.70 -2.45 12.47
C SER A 75 5.30 -2.65 11.86
N THR A 76 4.83 -1.66 11.09
CA THR A 76 3.53 -1.74 10.43
C THR A 76 3.51 -2.84 9.36
N LEU A 77 4.60 -3.03 8.59
CA LEU A 77 4.71 -4.15 7.66
C LEU A 77 4.55 -5.50 8.37
N GLY A 78 5.17 -5.70 9.53
CA GLY A 78 4.98 -6.92 10.32
C GLY A 78 3.53 -7.14 10.76
N PHE A 79 2.85 -6.05 11.16
CA PHE A 79 1.42 -6.11 11.46
C PHE A 79 0.57 -6.44 10.21
N LEU A 80 0.87 -5.81 9.07
CA LEU A 80 0.16 -6.08 7.81
C LEU A 80 0.32 -7.54 7.39
N VAL A 81 1.52 -8.12 7.48
CA VAL A 81 1.76 -9.55 7.16
C VAL A 81 0.92 -10.45 8.05
N SER A 82 0.87 -10.14 9.34
CA SER A 82 0.07 -10.89 10.32
C SER A 82 -1.43 -10.80 9.99
N GLY A 83 -1.93 -9.59 9.70
CA GLY A 83 -3.33 -9.36 9.31
C GLY A 83 -3.70 -10.05 7.99
N PHE A 84 -2.80 -10.02 7.01
CA PHE A 84 -2.96 -10.75 5.76
C PHE A 84 -3.00 -12.27 5.96
N THR A 85 -2.18 -12.80 6.87
CA THR A 85 -2.18 -14.24 7.21
C THR A 85 -3.53 -14.65 7.80
N ILE A 86 -4.11 -13.87 8.72
CA ILE A 86 -5.45 -14.10 9.28
C ILE A 86 -6.51 -14.03 8.18
N PHE A 87 -6.42 -13.05 7.28
CA PHE A 87 -7.33 -12.94 6.14
C PHE A 87 -7.26 -14.17 5.22
N ALA A 88 -6.06 -14.66 4.91
CA ALA A 88 -5.84 -15.82 4.07
C ALA A 88 -6.35 -17.12 4.71
N THR A 89 -6.29 -17.26 6.04
CA THR A 89 -6.77 -18.47 6.74
C THR A 89 -8.28 -18.48 6.96
N ILE A 90 -8.91 -17.31 7.12
CA ILE A 90 -10.38 -17.19 7.24
C ILE A 90 -11.08 -17.28 5.89
N SER A 91 -10.41 -16.88 4.80
CA SER A 91 -10.96 -16.99 3.45
C SER A 91 -11.19 -18.44 3.07
N GLN A 92 -12.46 -18.83 2.93
CA GLN A 92 -12.83 -20.18 2.49
C GLN A 92 -12.37 -20.41 1.04
N PRO A 93 -11.77 -21.58 0.73
CA PRO A 93 -11.36 -21.91 -0.63
C PRO A 93 -12.53 -21.91 -1.62
N ALA A 94 -13.70 -22.43 -1.23
CA ALA A 94 -14.91 -22.47 -2.07
C ALA A 94 -15.39 -21.06 -2.45
N LEU A 95 -15.45 -20.15 -1.49
CA LEU A 95 -15.73 -18.73 -1.72
C LEU A 95 -14.69 -18.09 -2.65
N SER A 96 -13.42 -18.40 -2.46
CA SER A 96 -12.34 -17.86 -3.28
C SER A 96 -12.44 -18.31 -4.74
N ILE A 97 -12.80 -19.56 -4.97
CA ILE A 97 -13.05 -20.10 -6.31
C ILE A 97 -14.26 -19.43 -6.95
N LYS A 98 -15.39 -19.30 -6.23
CA LYS A 98 -16.58 -18.58 -6.75
C LYS A 98 -16.31 -17.10 -7.03
N MET A 99 -15.52 -16.43 -6.20
CA MET A 99 -15.04 -15.06 -6.44
C MET A 99 -14.07 -14.96 -7.62
N SER A 100 -13.42 -16.07 -8.00
CA SER A 100 -12.51 -16.10 -9.14
C SER A 100 -13.26 -16.21 -10.48
N GLU A 101 -14.43 -16.85 -10.48
CA GLU A 101 -15.35 -16.97 -11.63
C GLU A 101 -16.03 -15.64 -11.98
N ILE A 102 -16.24 -14.77 -11.00
CA ILE A 102 -16.88 -13.46 -11.19
C ILE A 102 -15.83 -12.39 -11.50
N ARG A 103 -15.99 -11.70 -12.62
CA ARG A 103 -15.17 -10.54 -13.01
C ARG A 103 -15.74 -9.27 -12.37
N HIS A 104 -14.88 -8.46 -11.75
CA HIS A 104 -15.26 -7.19 -11.16
C HIS A 104 -15.59 -6.16 -12.25
N PRO A 105 -16.75 -5.47 -12.19
CA PRO A 105 -17.24 -4.62 -13.26
C PRO A 105 -16.31 -3.43 -13.58
N GLU A 106 -15.62 -2.88 -12.57
CA GLU A 106 -14.76 -1.71 -12.77
C GLU A 106 -13.31 -2.04 -13.18
N SER A 107 -12.77 -3.21 -12.81
CA SER A 107 -11.35 -3.52 -13.03
C SER A 107 -11.10 -4.62 -14.05
N GLY A 108 -12.12 -5.38 -14.43
CA GLY A 108 -12.01 -6.53 -15.34
C GLY A 108 -11.22 -7.71 -14.77
N LEU A 109 -10.68 -7.58 -13.56
CA LEU A 109 -10.01 -8.65 -12.81
C LEU A 109 -11.05 -9.52 -12.11
N SER A 110 -10.72 -10.78 -11.86
CA SER A 110 -11.54 -11.62 -10.97
C SER A 110 -11.67 -10.94 -9.59
N THR A 111 -12.83 -11.01 -8.96
CA THR A 111 -13.09 -10.40 -7.65
C THR A 111 -12.09 -10.88 -6.59
N LEU A 112 -11.63 -12.14 -6.68
CA LEU A 112 -10.55 -12.67 -5.85
C LEU A 112 -9.24 -11.87 -6.00
N LYS A 113 -8.71 -11.79 -7.23
CA LYS A 113 -7.49 -11.02 -7.52
C LYS A 113 -7.61 -9.56 -7.14
N HIS A 114 -8.78 -8.96 -7.35
CA HIS A 114 -9.02 -7.57 -6.95
C HIS A 114 -8.75 -7.36 -5.46
N ASN A 115 -9.31 -8.21 -4.60
CA ASN A 115 -9.12 -8.12 -3.15
C ASN A 115 -7.66 -8.36 -2.75
N TYR A 116 -7.03 -9.41 -3.30
CA TYR A 116 -5.62 -9.72 -3.00
C TYR A 116 -4.66 -8.62 -3.48
N PHE A 117 -4.90 -8.02 -4.65
CA PHE A 117 -4.04 -6.98 -5.20
C PHE A 117 -4.17 -5.66 -4.43
N ILE A 118 -5.35 -5.36 -3.91
CA ILE A 118 -5.53 -4.23 -3.00
C ILE A 118 -4.69 -4.43 -1.74
N PHE A 119 -4.68 -5.63 -1.16
CA PHE A 119 -3.84 -5.92 0.00
C PHE A 119 -2.35 -5.79 -0.35
N LEU A 120 -1.89 -6.49 -1.39
CA LEU A 120 -0.48 -6.47 -1.83
C LEU A 120 0.02 -5.07 -2.20
N ARG A 121 -0.84 -4.22 -2.76
CA ARG A 121 -0.51 -2.82 -3.04
C ARG A 121 -0.11 -2.04 -1.79
N VAL A 122 -0.79 -2.25 -0.66
CA VAL A 122 -0.46 -1.56 0.60
C VAL A 122 0.93 -1.98 1.07
N PHE A 123 1.28 -3.27 0.97
CA PHE A 123 2.65 -3.74 1.26
C PHE A 123 3.69 -3.05 0.37
N ILE A 124 3.43 -2.96 -0.93
CA ILE A 124 4.35 -2.32 -1.88
C ILE A 124 4.61 -0.86 -1.51
N TYR A 125 3.56 -0.10 -1.12
CA TYR A 125 3.74 1.29 -0.67
C TYR A 125 4.57 1.41 0.60
N TYR A 126 4.33 0.55 1.60
CA TYR A 126 5.12 0.54 2.82
C TYR A 126 6.59 0.14 2.58
N ILE A 127 6.85 -0.85 1.70
CA ILE A 127 8.21 -1.26 1.33
C ILE A 127 8.93 -0.12 0.59
N ALA A 128 8.27 0.51 -0.38
CA ALA A 128 8.85 1.62 -1.13
C ALA A 128 9.18 2.82 -0.23
N PHE A 129 8.30 3.13 0.72
CA PHE A 129 8.53 4.20 1.69
C PHE A 129 9.63 3.84 2.70
N ALA A 130 9.67 2.60 3.20
CA ALA A 130 10.76 2.13 4.06
C ALA A 130 12.11 2.22 3.34
N PHE A 131 12.17 1.81 2.07
CA PHE A 131 13.35 1.97 1.25
C PHE A 131 13.74 3.45 1.09
N PHE A 132 12.77 4.33 0.81
CA PHE A 132 13.01 5.77 0.74
C PHE A 132 13.56 6.36 2.06
N CYS A 133 13.00 6.00 3.21
CA CYS A 133 13.52 6.40 4.52
C CYS A 133 14.95 5.87 4.75
N LEU A 134 15.22 4.63 4.36
CA LEU A 134 16.55 4.02 4.45
C LEU A 134 17.57 4.78 3.59
N LEU A 135 17.21 5.19 2.37
CA LEU A 135 18.07 6.02 1.53
C LEU A 135 18.41 7.36 2.22
N ILE A 136 17.43 8.02 2.84
CA ILE A 136 17.67 9.27 3.57
C ILE A 136 18.58 9.03 4.78
N THR A 137 18.38 7.96 5.53
CA THR A 137 19.20 7.64 6.71
C THR A 137 20.65 7.30 6.31
N MET A 138 20.83 6.50 5.25
CA MET A 138 22.17 6.10 4.77
C MET A 138 22.94 7.26 4.13
N PHE A 139 22.30 8.03 3.25
CA PHE A 139 22.99 9.06 2.47
C PHE A 139 22.91 10.47 3.08
N GLY A 140 22.03 10.69 4.06
CA GLY A 140 21.79 11.98 4.71
C GLY A 140 22.72 12.30 5.89
N HIS A 141 23.72 11.47 6.20
CA HIS A 141 24.66 11.78 7.30
C HIS A 141 25.58 12.97 6.99
N GLN A 142 26.08 13.66 8.04
CA GLN A 142 27.02 14.78 7.86
C GLN A 142 28.33 14.28 7.24
N GLY A 143 28.57 14.62 5.96
CA GLY A 143 29.69 14.09 5.17
C GLY A 143 29.35 12.93 4.24
N GLY A 144 28.08 12.52 4.15
CA GLY A 144 27.62 11.47 3.24
C GLY A 144 27.65 11.89 1.76
N LEU A 145 27.31 10.96 0.86
CA LEU A 145 27.31 11.18 -0.59
C LEU A 145 26.48 12.39 -1.03
N VAL A 146 25.39 12.72 -0.33
CA VAL A 146 24.59 13.93 -0.63
C VAL A 146 25.33 15.19 -0.24
N ALA A 147 26.04 15.20 0.89
CA ALA A 147 26.86 16.33 1.31
C ALA A 147 28.06 16.53 0.36
N LEU A 148 28.70 15.44 -0.08
CA LEU A 148 29.78 15.45 -1.06
C LEU A 148 29.31 15.93 -2.44
N ALA A 149 28.16 15.44 -2.91
CA ALA A 149 27.56 15.89 -4.15
C ALA A 149 27.23 17.39 -4.09
N VAL A 150 26.63 17.85 -3.00
CA VAL A 150 26.33 19.29 -2.80
C VAL A 150 27.61 20.12 -2.78
N SER A 151 28.69 19.68 -2.11
CA SER A 151 29.98 20.39 -2.14
C SER A 151 30.66 20.39 -3.51
N TYR A 152 30.41 19.38 -4.34
CA TYR A 152 30.92 19.34 -5.71
C TYR A 152 30.14 20.31 -6.62
N PHE A 153 28.85 20.49 -6.37
CA PHE A 153 27.96 21.42 -7.07
C PHE A 153 27.79 22.77 -6.35
N ASP A 154 28.78 23.20 -5.56
CA ASP A 154 28.75 24.45 -4.76
C ASP A 154 28.51 25.73 -5.59
N CYS A 155 28.51 25.61 -6.92
CA CYS A 155 28.07 26.64 -7.86
C CYS A 155 26.57 27.01 -7.73
N ILE A 156 25.73 26.20 -7.07
CA ILE A 156 24.28 26.43 -6.95
C ILE A 156 23.86 26.59 -5.47
N PRO A 157 23.88 27.82 -4.90
CA PRO A 157 23.57 28.07 -3.49
C PRO A 157 22.13 27.68 -3.09
N LEU A 158 21.23 27.54 -4.08
CA LEU A 158 19.84 27.12 -3.89
C LEU A 158 19.64 25.60 -3.84
N LEU A 159 20.63 24.79 -4.22
CA LEU A 159 20.45 23.34 -4.35
C LEU A 159 20.18 22.66 -2.99
N LYS A 160 21.01 22.99 -1.98
CA LYS A 160 20.89 22.45 -0.62
C LYS A 160 19.53 22.75 0.03
N PRO A 161 19.05 24.02 0.10
CA PRO A 161 17.76 24.30 0.71
C PRO A 161 16.59 23.68 -0.07
N VAL A 162 16.65 23.63 -1.39
CA VAL A 162 15.60 22.98 -2.21
C VAL A 162 15.53 21.49 -1.92
N LEU A 163 16.68 20.80 -1.88
CA LEU A 163 16.72 19.36 -1.62
C LEU A 163 16.16 19.03 -0.23
N VAL A 164 16.57 19.77 0.81
CA VAL A 164 16.08 19.54 2.18
C VAL A 164 14.56 19.79 2.28
N LYS A 165 14.05 20.86 1.66
CA LYS A 165 12.60 21.15 1.64
C LYS A 165 11.82 20.08 0.86
N MET A 166 12.34 19.61 -0.27
CA MET A 166 11.71 18.55 -1.06
C MET A 166 11.66 17.23 -0.26
N SER A 167 12.76 16.85 0.40
CA SER A 167 12.78 15.67 1.26
C SER A 167 11.79 15.79 2.43
N TYR A 168 11.70 16.98 3.05
CA TYR A 168 10.70 17.25 4.09
C TYR A 168 9.26 17.04 3.57
N ILE A 169 8.90 17.67 2.46
CA ILE A 169 7.55 17.58 1.89
C ILE A 169 7.22 16.12 1.52
N LEU A 170 8.13 15.45 0.81
CA LEU A 170 7.94 14.05 0.38
C LEU A 170 7.79 13.10 1.57
N LEU A 171 8.62 13.28 2.60
CA LEU A 171 8.61 12.41 3.77
C LEU A 171 7.31 12.54 4.56
N PHE A 172 6.87 13.75 4.90
CA PHE A 172 5.63 13.96 5.65
C PHE A 172 4.38 13.65 4.83
N THR A 173 4.40 13.93 3.52
CA THR A 173 3.31 13.52 2.61
C THR A 173 3.24 12.00 2.53
N GLY A 174 4.38 11.31 2.39
CA GLY A 174 4.44 9.84 2.37
C GLY A 174 3.93 9.22 3.66
N TYR A 175 4.29 9.77 4.81
CA TYR A 175 3.75 9.35 6.11
C TYR A 175 2.23 9.43 6.16
N PHE A 176 1.67 10.58 5.80
CA PHE A 176 0.22 10.77 5.80
C PHE A 176 -0.47 9.81 4.82
N TYR A 177 0.09 9.68 3.62
CA TYR A 177 -0.42 8.76 2.60
C TYR A 177 -0.46 7.32 3.11
N LEU A 178 0.61 6.84 3.77
CA LEU A 178 0.64 5.49 4.36
C LEU A 178 -0.42 5.30 5.45
N LEU A 179 -0.66 6.31 6.30
CA LEU A 179 -1.72 6.23 7.32
C LEU A 179 -3.11 6.08 6.69
N ILE A 180 -3.38 6.80 5.61
CA ILE A 180 -4.65 6.69 4.88
C ILE A 180 -4.77 5.32 4.17
N GLN A 181 -3.68 4.79 3.63
CA GLN A 181 -3.65 3.44 3.07
C GLN A 181 -3.88 2.37 4.14
N LEU A 182 -3.31 2.54 5.34
CA LEU A 182 -3.55 1.65 6.46
C LEU A 182 -5.02 1.66 6.91
N LYS A 183 -5.64 2.83 7.00
CA LYS A 183 -7.09 2.95 7.26
C LYS A 183 -7.90 2.16 6.23
N SER A 184 -7.57 2.33 4.95
CA SER A 184 -8.27 1.64 3.86
C SER A 184 -8.06 0.14 3.90
N PHE A 185 -6.83 -0.29 4.20
CA PHE A 185 -6.47 -1.69 4.41
C PHE A 185 -7.32 -2.35 5.50
N ILE A 186 -7.41 -1.72 6.67
CA ILE A 186 -8.22 -2.23 7.80
C ILE A 186 -9.68 -2.38 7.39
N PHE A 187 -10.22 -1.39 6.67
CA PHE A 187 -11.60 -1.45 6.17
C PHE A 187 -11.82 -2.57 5.14
N ASN A 188 -10.84 -2.80 4.26
CA ASN A 188 -10.89 -3.88 3.29
C ASN A 188 -10.85 -5.27 3.95
N ILE A 189 -10.05 -5.45 5.02
CA ILE A 189 -10.09 -6.68 5.83
C ILE A 189 -11.48 -6.88 6.43
N TYR A 190 -12.04 -5.83 7.06
CA TYR A 190 -13.38 -5.90 7.64
C TYR A 190 -14.43 -6.34 6.60
N HIS A 191 -14.45 -5.69 5.43
CA HIS A 191 -15.38 -6.01 4.36
C HIS A 191 -15.21 -7.46 3.87
N ALA A 192 -13.97 -7.91 3.69
CA ALA A 192 -13.70 -9.24 3.20
C ALA A 192 -14.14 -10.32 4.21
N VAL A 193 -13.87 -10.11 5.50
CA VAL A 193 -14.33 -11.01 6.59
C VAL A 193 -15.85 -11.02 6.68
N MET A 194 -16.51 -9.85 6.64
CA MET A 194 -17.98 -9.80 6.69
C MET A 194 -18.62 -10.44 5.47
N THR A 195 -18.00 -10.33 4.29
CA THR A 195 -18.46 -11.01 3.07
C THR A 195 -18.33 -12.53 3.23
N ALA A 196 -17.24 -13.02 3.80
CA ALA A 196 -17.06 -14.45 4.07
C ALA A 196 -18.06 -14.99 5.10
N LEU A 197 -18.33 -14.26 6.18
CA LEU A 197 -19.32 -14.64 7.17
C LEU A 197 -20.75 -14.61 6.59
N ARG A 198 -21.06 -13.61 5.77
CA ARG A 198 -22.35 -13.52 5.08
C ARG A 198 -22.55 -14.69 4.12
N TRP A 199 -21.53 -15.04 3.34
CA TRP A 199 -21.56 -16.22 2.46
C TRP A 199 -21.89 -17.48 3.24
N LYS A 200 -21.21 -17.69 4.37
CA LYS A 200 -21.48 -18.83 5.26
C LYS A 200 -22.89 -18.80 5.85
N ALA A 201 -23.38 -17.63 6.27
CA ALA A 201 -24.72 -17.48 6.83
C ALA A 201 -25.84 -17.68 5.79
N GLU A 202 -25.57 -17.38 4.52
CA GLU A 202 -26.50 -17.61 3.41
C GLU A 202 -26.57 -19.08 2.97
N GLY A 203 -25.80 -19.99 3.61
CA GLY A 203 -25.94 -21.45 3.45
C GLY A 203 -25.16 -22.06 2.28
N TYR A 204 -24.31 -21.28 1.60
CA TYR A 204 -23.54 -21.77 0.44
C TYR A 204 -22.47 -22.82 0.76
N ASP A 205 -22.22 -23.13 2.04
CA ASP A 205 -21.33 -24.21 2.47
C ASP A 205 -22.03 -25.58 2.55
N GLU A 206 -23.37 -25.65 2.51
CA GLU A 206 -24.13 -26.90 2.72
C GLU A 206 -24.48 -27.65 1.41
N GLU A 207 -24.39 -27.00 0.25
CA GLU A 207 -24.82 -27.60 -1.04
C GLU A 207 -23.84 -28.64 -1.62
N GLU A 208 -22.58 -28.71 -1.15
CA GLU A 208 -21.63 -29.75 -1.57
C GLU A 208 -21.76 -31.07 -0.77
N GLY A 209 -22.62 -31.12 0.27
CA GLY A 209 -22.76 -32.27 1.17
C GLY A 209 -23.92 -33.22 0.89
N ASN A 210 -24.88 -32.87 0.03
CA ASN A 210 -26.14 -33.63 -0.08
C ASN A 210 -26.37 -34.26 -1.47
N GLN A 211 -25.46 -35.14 -1.90
CA GLN A 211 -25.68 -36.02 -3.06
C GLN A 211 -25.58 -37.52 -2.80
N ASN A 212 -25.54 -38.00 -1.55
CA ASN A 212 -25.57 -39.45 -1.30
C ASN A 212 -26.26 -39.82 0.02
N THR A 213 -27.59 -39.95 0.01
CA THR A 213 -28.27 -41.00 0.79
C THR A 213 -29.46 -41.54 -0.01
N PRO A 214 -29.49 -42.84 -0.38
CA PRO A 214 -30.70 -43.45 -0.92
C PRO A 214 -31.69 -43.68 0.22
N SER A 215 -32.93 -43.21 0.05
CA SER A 215 -34.04 -43.51 0.95
C SER A 215 -34.38 -45.01 0.90
N PRO A 216 -34.53 -45.69 2.05
CA PRO A 216 -35.40 -46.86 2.14
C PRO A 216 -36.88 -46.45 2.27
#